data_AF-A0AAN7EWE7-F1
#
_entry.id   AF-A0AAN7EWE7-F1
#
_cell.length_a   1.000
_cell.length_b   1.000
_cell.length_c   1.000
_cell.angle_alpha   90.00
_cell.angle_beta   90.00
_cell.angle_gamma   90.00
#
_symmetry.space_group_name_H-M   'P 1'
#
loop_
_entity.id
_entity.type
_entity.pdbx_description
1 polymer ?
#
loop_
_entity_poly.entity_id
_entity_poly.type
_entity_poly.pdbx_seq_one_letter_code
_entity_poly.pdbx_strand_id
1 'polypeptide(L)'
;MRSLLFSAKNTEFWGCEREVAEAGDSNERKSDSIMRLSWALVHSRQPEDVQRGIAMLEDSLVNNTSSPLQQREKLYLLAIGYYRSGAYSRSRQLVEQCLEIAPDWRQALTLKKAIEDKIAKDGVIGIGITATAVGLIAGGIAAALARKK
;
A
#
# COMPACT_ATOMS: atom_id res chain seq x y z
N MET A 1 -21.31 -3.05 22.04
CA MET A 1 -19.94 -3.62 22.02
C MET A 1 -18.98 -2.95 21.03
N ARG A 2 -19.43 -2.41 19.88
CA ARG A 2 -18.57 -1.73 18.90
C ARG A 2 -18.02 -0.34 19.35
N SER A 3 -18.72 0.35 20.27
CA SER A 3 -18.26 1.64 20.87
C SER A 3 -17.15 1.49 21.90
N LEU A 4 -17.10 0.38 22.65
CA LEU A 4 -16.08 0.19 23.70
C LEU A 4 -14.70 -0.13 23.09
N LEU A 5 -14.67 -0.87 21.97
CA LEU A 5 -13.45 -1.08 21.18
C LEU A 5 -12.92 0.21 20.52
N PHE A 6 -13.80 1.15 20.18
CA PHE A 6 -13.41 2.45 19.64
C PHE A 6 -12.77 3.35 20.71
N SER A 7 -13.34 3.37 21.92
CA SER A 7 -12.82 4.14 23.04
C SER A 7 -11.47 3.61 23.56
N ALA A 8 -11.29 2.28 23.61
CA ALA A 8 -10.03 1.66 24.02
C ALA A 8 -8.87 1.96 23.05
N LYS A 9 -9.12 1.89 21.73
CA LYS A 9 -8.09 2.27 20.73
C LYS A 9 -7.72 3.75 20.79
N ASN A 10 -8.65 4.61 21.17
CA ASN A 10 -8.40 6.04 21.32
C ASN A 10 -7.61 6.37 22.59
N THR A 11 -7.61 5.49 23.60
CA THR A 11 -6.79 5.66 24.81
C THR A 11 -5.35 5.21 24.57
N GLU A 12 -5.13 4.17 23.75
CA GLU A 12 -3.80 3.75 23.30
C GLU A 12 -3.11 4.80 22.41
N PHE A 13 -3.89 5.55 21.61
CA PHE A 13 -3.40 6.64 20.76
C PHE A 13 -2.65 7.73 21.53
N TRP A 14 -3.25 8.22 22.62
CA TRP A 14 -2.67 9.28 23.45
C TRP A 14 -1.52 8.80 24.33
N GLY A 15 -1.53 7.52 24.72
CA GLY A 15 -0.41 6.90 25.44
C GLY A 15 0.83 6.78 24.55
N CYS A 16 0.64 6.40 23.28
CA CYS A 16 1.74 6.20 22.35
C CYS A 16 2.40 7.53 21.92
N GLU A 17 1.63 8.63 21.77
CA GLU A 17 2.22 9.96 21.54
C GLU A 17 3.13 10.40 22.70
N ARG A 18 2.74 10.10 23.95
CA ARG A 18 3.56 10.41 25.13
C ARG A 18 4.81 9.54 25.17
N GLU A 19 4.72 8.25 24.86
CA GLU A 19 5.90 7.36 24.83
C GLU A 19 6.90 7.73 23.72
N VAL A 20 6.44 8.20 22.55
CA VAL A 20 7.33 8.69 21.48
C VAL A 20 8.04 9.98 21.88
N ALA A 21 7.34 10.89 22.58
CA ALA A 21 7.93 12.13 23.09
C ALA A 21 8.88 11.90 24.29
N GLU A 22 8.62 10.87 25.11
CA GLU A 22 9.35 10.57 26.35
C GLU A 22 10.43 9.49 26.17
N ALA A 23 10.55 8.88 24.99
CA ALA A 23 11.56 7.85 24.77
C ALA A 23 12.98 8.42 24.92
N GLY A 24 13.60 8.09 26.06
CA GLY A 24 15.02 8.26 26.31
C GLY A 24 15.86 7.25 25.52
N ASP A 25 16.90 7.79 24.86
CA ASP A 25 18.19 7.23 24.42
C ASP A 25 18.30 5.89 23.63
N SER A 26 17.30 5.01 23.60
CA SER A 26 17.38 3.74 22.84
C SER A 26 16.64 3.81 21.50
N ASN A 27 17.41 3.90 20.42
CA ASN A 27 16.91 4.07 19.06
C ASN A 27 15.97 2.93 18.60
N GLU A 28 16.20 1.70 19.07
CA GLU A 28 15.35 0.54 18.78
C GLU A 28 13.96 0.63 19.42
N ARG A 29 13.87 1.03 20.71
CA ARG A 29 12.58 1.18 21.41
C ARG A 29 11.73 2.29 20.79
N LYS A 30 12.38 3.36 20.32
CA LYS A 30 11.72 4.41 19.52
C LYS A 30 11.15 3.87 18.21
N SER A 31 11.94 3.08 17.47
CA SER A 31 11.50 2.50 16.20
C SER A 31 10.27 1.60 16.38
N ASP A 32 10.25 0.74 17.40
CA ASP A 32 9.13 -0.16 17.68
C ASP A 32 7.85 0.60 18.07
N SER A 33 7.97 1.62 18.93
CA SER A 33 6.83 2.46 19.32
C SER A 33 6.29 3.26 18.14
N ILE A 34 7.17 3.84 17.31
CA ILE A 34 6.76 4.55 16.09
C ILE A 34 6.03 3.60 15.14
N MET A 35 6.53 2.38 14.92
CA MET A 35 5.86 1.41 14.06
C MET A 35 4.46 1.04 14.55
N ARG A 36 4.27 0.85 15.86
CA ARG A 36 2.96 0.56 16.45
C ARG A 36 1.99 1.73 16.28
N LEU A 37 2.45 2.94 16.57
CA LEU A 37 1.65 4.16 16.42
C LEU A 37 1.26 4.39 14.96
N SER A 38 2.24 4.33 14.06
CA SER A 38 2.01 4.46 12.63
C SER A 38 1.06 3.41 12.11
N TRP A 39 1.15 2.15 12.56
CA TRP A 39 0.18 1.10 12.18
C TRP A 39 -1.23 1.47 12.62
N ALA A 40 -1.42 1.96 13.84
CA ALA A 40 -2.73 2.38 14.34
C ALA A 40 -3.28 3.58 13.54
N LEU A 41 -2.43 4.57 13.25
CA LEU A 41 -2.74 5.77 12.48
C LEU A 41 -3.15 5.44 11.04
N VAL A 42 -2.34 4.65 10.32
CA VAL A 42 -2.65 4.25 8.93
C VAL A 42 -3.83 3.29 8.83
N HIS A 43 -4.38 2.78 9.94
CA HIS A 43 -5.62 2.00 10.00
C HIS A 43 -6.81 2.79 10.59
N SER A 44 -6.61 4.06 10.99
CA SER A 44 -7.69 4.92 11.49
C SER A 44 -8.70 5.29 10.40
N ARG A 45 -9.92 5.66 10.77
CA ARG A 45 -10.96 6.10 9.82
C ARG A 45 -10.79 7.54 9.37
N GLN A 46 -10.10 8.36 10.16
CA GLN A 46 -9.90 9.77 9.86
C GLN A 46 -8.74 9.92 8.86
N PRO A 47 -8.92 10.66 7.76
CA PRO A 47 -7.85 10.90 6.80
C PRO A 47 -6.69 11.69 7.42
N GLU A 48 -6.95 12.54 8.40
CA GLU A 48 -5.93 13.32 9.12
C GLU A 48 -4.98 12.41 9.89
N ASP A 49 -5.51 11.37 10.56
CA ASP A 49 -4.71 10.36 11.27
C ASP A 49 -3.84 9.57 10.28
N VAL A 50 -4.39 9.21 9.12
CA VAL A 50 -3.64 8.50 8.07
C VAL A 50 -2.48 9.36 7.57
N GLN A 51 -2.70 10.65 7.31
CA GLN A 51 -1.65 11.59 6.90
C GLN A 51 -0.58 11.75 7.98
N ARG A 52 -0.99 11.82 9.25
CA ARG A 52 -0.06 11.88 10.38
C ARG A 52 0.80 10.61 10.48
N GLY A 53 0.19 9.44 10.28
CA GLY A 53 0.90 8.16 10.25
C GLY A 53 1.91 8.06 9.11
N ILE A 54 1.56 8.57 7.93
CA ILE A 54 2.46 8.67 6.77
C ILE A 54 3.66 9.55 7.12
N ALA A 55 3.43 10.77 7.60
CA ALA A 55 4.51 11.71 7.94
C ALA A 55 5.48 11.12 9.00
N MET A 56 4.94 10.43 10.02
CA MET A 56 5.77 9.75 11.02
C MET A 56 6.61 8.60 10.44
N LEU A 57 6.06 7.84 9.47
CA LEU A 57 6.80 6.76 8.81
C LEU A 57 7.91 7.30 7.89
N GLU A 58 7.65 8.40 7.18
CA GLU A 58 8.65 9.06 6.33
C GLU A 58 9.81 9.61 7.16
N ASP A 59 9.50 10.31 8.26
CA ASP A 59 10.51 10.83 9.17
C ASP A 59 11.33 9.69 9.81
N SER A 60 10.67 8.60 10.22
CA SER A 60 11.37 7.43 10.75
C SER A 60 12.28 6.76 9.73
N LEU A 61 11.91 6.76 8.44
CA LEU A 61 12.71 6.17 7.37
C LEU A 61 13.98 6.98 7.09
N VAL A 62 13.92 8.30 7.20
CA VAL A 62 15.07 9.21 7.02
C VAL A 62 15.99 9.21 8.23
N ASN A 63 15.43 9.20 9.45
CA ASN A 63 16.19 9.41 10.68
C ASN A 63 16.76 8.12 11.31
N ASN A 64 16.29 6.93 10.92
CA ASN A 64 16.75 5.67 11.51
C ASN A 64 17.49 4.77 10.51
N THR A 65 18.77 4.47 10.82
CA THR A 65 19.50 3.30 10.30
C THR A 65 18.85 2.02 10.85
N SER A 66 17.76 1.63 10.21
CA SER A 66 16.98 0.44 10.58
C SER A 66 17.55 -0.80 9.90
N SER A 67 17.38 -1.98 10.49
CA SER A 67 17.73 -3.22 9.80
C SER A 67 16.92 -3.36 8.49
N PRO A 68 17.42 -4.08 7.47
CA PRO A 68 16.67 -4.29 6.23
C PRO A 68 15.26 -4.89 6.46
N LEU A 69 15.10 -5.67 7.53
CA LEU A 69 13.83 -6.27 7.95
C LEU A 69 12.83 -5.24 8.51
N GLN A 70 13.30 -4.26 9.28
CA GLN A 70 12.46 -3.16 9.76
C GLN A 70 12.16 -2.17 8.62
N GLN A 71 13.13 -1.95 7.73
CA GLN A 71 12.95 -1.08 6.57
C GLN A 71 11.84 -1.58 5.64
N ARG A 72 11.81 -2.89 5.32
CA ARG A 72 10.71 -3.47 4.51
C ARG A 72 9.33 -3.29 5.17
N GLU A 73 9.26 -3.40 6.50
CA GLU A 73 7.99 -3.29 7.24
C GLU A 73 7.49 -1.85 7.26
N LYS A 74 8.40 -0.89 7.46
CA LYS A 74 8.10 0.55 7.35
C LYS A 74 7.63 0.92 5.93
N LEU A 75 8.32 0.44 4.89
CA LEU A 75 7.93 0.67 3.49
C LEU A 75 6.54 0.09 3.19
N TYR A 76 6.25 -1.12 3.69
CA TYR A 76 4.94 -1.75 3.53
C TYR A 76 3.82 -0.93 4.21
N LEU A 77 4.04 -0.45 5.44
CA LEU A 77 3.06 0.40 6.14
C LEU A 77 2.86 1.74 5.44
N LEU A 78 3.94 2.33 4.92
CA LEU A 78 3.88 3.57 4.17
C LEU A 78 3.10 3.39 2.86
N ALA A 79 3.30 2.26 2.16
CA ALA A 79 2.53 1.90 0.98
C ALA A 79 1.02 1.76 1.30
N ILE A 80 0.65 1.14 2.43
CA ILE A 80 -0.76 1.09 2.88
C ILE A 80 -1.31 2.48 3.16
N GLY A 81 -0.55 3.33 3.86
CA GLY A 81 -0.94 4.71 4.14
C GLY A 81 -1.27 5.47 2.84
N TYR A 82 -0.38 5.41 1.85
CA TYR A 82 -0.58 6.03 0.55
C TYR A 82 -1.72 5.41 -0.27
N TYR A 83 -1.93 4.10 -0.18
CA TYR A 83 -3.07 3.44 -0.82
C TYR A 83 -4.39 3.98 -0.24
N ARG A 84 -4.46 4.18 1.08
CA ARG A 84 -5.65 4.69 1.75
C ARG A 84 -5.89 6.18 1.53
N SER A 85 -4.84 6.98 1.31
CA SER A 85 -4.96 8.40 0.95
C SER A 85 -5.30 8.63 -0.53
N GLY A 86 -5.33 7.56 -1.34
CA GLY A 86 -5.63 7.63 -2.79
C GLY A 86 -4.41 7.97 -3.66
N ALA A 87 -3.22 8.10 -3.07
CA ALA A 87 -1.97 8.33 -3.81
C ALA A 87 -1.39 7.00 -4.32
N TYR A 88 -2.13 6.33 -5.20
CA TYR A 88 -1.79 4.98 -5.68
C TYR A 88 -0.43 4.90 -6.39
N SER A 89 -0.01 5.94 -7.12
CA SER A 89 1.29 5.98 -7.80
C SER A 89 2.45 5.89 -6.81
N ARG A 90 2.42 6.67 -5.71
CA ARG A 90 3.42 6.58 -4.65
C ARG A 90 3.37 5.24 -3.93
N SER A 91 2.16 4.75 -3.63
CA SER A 91 1.97 3.45 -3.00
C SER A 91 2.61 2.32 -3.81
N ARG A 92 2.48 2.34 -5.14
CA ARG A 92 3.11 1.38 -6.04
C ARG A 92 4.64 1.42 -5.96
N GLN A 93 5.25 2.60 -6.02
CA GLN A 93 6.71 2.73 -5.96
C GLN A 93 7.27 2.16 -4.66
N LEU A 94 6.60 2.44 -3.54
CA LEU A 94 6.99 1.95 -2.21
C LEU A 94 6.84 0.43 -2.09
N VAL A 95 5.78 -0.15 -2.65
CA VAL A 95 5.59 -1.60 -2.61
C VAL A 95 6.61 -2.32 -3.51
N GLU A 96 7.02 -1.71 -4.63
CA GLU A 96 8.09 -2.23 -5.48
C GLU A 96 9.43 -2.24 -4.73
N GLN A 97 9.79 -1.14 -4.06
CA GLN A 97 10.98 -1.09 -3.18
C GLN A 97 10.93 -2.13 -2.06
N CYS A 98 9.75 -2.39 -1.49
CA CYS A 98 9.57 -3.43 -0.48
C CYS A 98 9.85 -4.83 -1.06
N LEU A 99 9.41 -5.09 -2.29
CA LEU A 99 9.62 -6.36 -3.00
C LEU A 99 11.07 -6.54 -3.49
N GLU A 100 11.84 -5.46 -3.69
CA GLU A 100 13.28 -5.56 -3.94
C GLU A 100 14.03 -6.17 -2.74
N ILE A 101 13.55 -5.91 -1.51
CA ILE A 101 14.11 -6.47 -0.27
C ILE A 101 13.58 -7.89 -0.03
N ALA A 102 12.30 -8.14 -0.30
CA ALA A 102 11.62 -9.40 -0.04
C ALA A 102 10.68 -9.80 -1.20
N PRO A 103 11.21 -10.45 -2.27
CA PRO A 103 10.44 -10.72 -3.48
C PRO A 103 9.27 -11.69 -3.27
N ASP A 104 9.39 -12.61 -2.31
CA ASP A 104 8.38 -13.64 -2.03
C ASP A 104 7.31 -13.20 -1.01
N TRP A 105 7.27 -11.91 -0.66
CA TRP A 105 6.32 -11.43 0.34
C TRP A 105 4.90 -11.31 -0.23
N ARG A 106 4.10 -12.34 0.01
CA ARG A 106 2.71 -12.46 -0.46
C ARG A 106 1.82 -11.26 -0.14
N GLN A 107 1.98 -10.62 1.02
CA GLN A 107 1.17 -9.46 1.39
C GLN A 107 1.50 -8.24 0.51
N ALA A 108 2.79 -7.98 0.28
CA ALA A 108 3.25 -6.91 -0.61
C ALA A 108 2.83 -7.17 -2.06
N LEU A 109 2.91 -8.42 -2.54
CA LEU A 109 2.42 -8.80 -3.88
C LEU A 109 0.92 -8.58 -4.03
N THR A 110 0.13 -8.96 -3.02
CA THR A 110 -1.33 -8.75 -3.02
C THR A 110 -1.67 -7.26 -3.02
N LEU A 111 -0.95 -6.47 -2.21
CA LEU A 111 -1.11 -5.01 -2.17
C LEU A 111 -0.76 -4.38 -3.52
N LYS A 112 0.34 -4.79 -4.15
CA LYS A 112 0.75 -4.33 -5.50
C LYS A 112 -0.37 -4.54 -6.51
N LYS A 113 -0.92 -5.75 -6.57
CA LYS A 113 -2.02 -6.07 -7.50
C LYS A 113 -3.26 -5.22 -7.22
N ALA A 114 -3.61 -5.01 -5.95
CA ALA A 114 -4.74 -4.16 -5.57
C ALA A 114 -4.52 -2.68 -5.97
N ILE A 115 -3.29 -2.16 -5.84
CA ILE A 115 -2.91 -0.82 -6.30
C ILE A 115 -3.04 -0.72 -7.82
N GLU A 116 -2.47 -1.67 -8.56
CA GLU A 116 -2.53 -1.69 -10.03
C GLU A 116 -3.97 -1.80 -10.55
N ASP A 117 -4.81 -2.63 -9.94
CA ASP A 117 -6.23 -2.74 -10.26
C ASP A 117 -6.98 -1.41 -10.01
N LYS A 118 -6.59 -0.66 -8.96
CA LYS A 118 -7.15 0.66 -8.66
C LYS A 118 -6.71 1.71 -9.66
N ILE A 119 -5.41 1.77 -9.98
CA ILE A 119 -4.87 2.66 -11.01
C ILE A 119 -5.51 2.35 -12.36
N ALA A 120 -5.68 1.08 -12.71
CA ALA A 120 -6.35 0.68 -13.94
C ALA A 120 -7.81 1.12 -13.94
N LYS A 121 -8.56 0.93 -12.85
CA LYS A 121 -9.98 1.36 -12.77
C LYS A 121 -10.15 2.88 -12.81
N ASP A 122 -9.32 3.62 -12.08
CA ASP A 122 -9.37 5.08 -12.03
C ASP A 122 -8.81 5.68 -13.34
N GLY A 123 -7.84 5.02 -13.96
CA GLY A 123 -7.28 5.36 -15.28
C GLY A 123 -8.14 4.93 -16.47
N VAL A 124 -9.04 3.95 -16.30
CA VAL A 124 -10.03 3.50 -17.31
C VAL A 124 -11.05 4.59 -17.63
N ILE A 125 -11.18 5.63 -16.80
CA ILE A 125 -11.96 6.83 -17.13
C ILE A 125 -11.28 7.66 -18.25
N GLY A 126 -9.99 7.44 -18.54
CA GLY A 126 -9.22 8.22 -19.53
C GLY A 126 -8.56 7.44 -20.67
N ILE A 127 -8.54 6.10 -20.65
CA ILE A 127 -7.92 5.29 -21.71
C ILE A 127 -8.93 4.25 -22.20
N GLY A 128 -9.78 4.67 -23.13
CA GLY A 128 -10.38 3.75 -24.09
C GLY A 128 -9.30 3.30 -25.07
N ILE A 129 -8.50 2.29 -24.73
CA ILE A 129 -7.54 1.65 -25.65
C ILE A 129 -7.38 0.19 -25.25
N THR A 130 -7.40 -0.81 -26.12
CA THR A 130 -8.00 -1.03 -27.46
C THR A 130 -7.88 -2.55 -27.66
N ALA A 131 -8.78 -3.09 -28.47
CA ALA A 131 -8.77 -4.47 -28.92
C ALA A 131 -7.36 -5.00 -29.24
N THR A 132 -6.91 -6.05 -28.54
CA THR A 132 -6.03 -7.05 -29.14
C THR A 132 -6.85 -8.31 -29.32
N ALA A 133 -7.37 -8.44 -30.53
CA ALA A 133 -8.05 -9.60 -31.04
C ALA A 133 -7.16 -10.83 -30.92
N VAL A 134 -7.44 -11.72 -29.96
CA VAL A 134 -6.97 -13.11 -30.03
C VAL A 134 -7.95 -13.87 -30.91
N GLY A 135 -7.96 -13.51 -32.19
CA GLY A 135 -8.73 -14.13 -33.27
C GLY A 135 -7.83 -14.65 -34.37
N LEU A 136 -6.63 -15.15 -34.04
CA LEU A 136 -5.67 -15.64 -35.03
C LEU A 136 -4.79 -16.77 -34.47
N ILE A 137 -5.35 -17.90 -34.02
CA ILE A 137 -4.59 -19.15 -33.97
C ILE A 137 -5.45 -20.33 -34.46
N ALA A 138 -5.17 -20.69 -35.73
CA ALA A 138 -5.08 -22.04 -36.29
C ALA A 138 -6.34 -22.83 -36.70
N GLY A 139 -6.39 -23.15 -38.01
CA GLY A 139 -7.12 -24.26 -38.63
C GLY A 139 -8.47 -23.83 -39.21
N GLY A 140 -8.67 -23.62 -40.52
CA GLY A 140 -8.24 -24.42 -41.66
C GLY A 140 -9.48 -25.01 -42.34
N ILE A 141 -9.51 -24.96 -43.68
CA ILE A 141 -10.39 -25.69 -44.64
C ILE A 141 -11.51 -24.87 -45.33
N ALA A 142 -11.33 -24.79 -46.67
CA ALA A 142 -12.29 -24.70 -47.78
C ALA A 142 -13.22 -23.48 -47.84
N ALA A 143 -13.10 -22.58 -48.83
CA ALA A 143 -13.48 -22.79 -50.24
C ALA A 143 -14.97 -23.09 -50.42
N ALA A 144 -15.55 -22.47 -51.47
CA ALA A 144 -16.88 -22.70 -52.04
C ALA A 144 -18.02 -21.92 -51.30
N LEU A 145 -18.92 -21.14 -51.89
CA LEU A 145 -19.42 -20.92 -53.25
C LEU A 145 -20.25 -19.60 -53.20
N ALA A 146 -20.05 -18.69 -54.16
CA ALA A 146 -20.98 -18.44 -55.27
C ALA A 146 -21.93 -17.22 -55.07
N ARG A 147 -21.80 -16.28 -56.03
CA ARG A 147 -22.84 -15.51 -56.77
C ARG A 147 -24.23 -15.39 -56.12
N LYS A 148 -24.93 -14.25 -56.25
CA LYS A 148 -25.47 -13.79 -57.55
C LYS A 148 -26.15 -12.40 -57.40
N LYS A 149 -25.90 -11.55 -58.40
CA LYS A 149 -26.79 -10.59 -59.12
C LYS A 149 -27.76 -9.73 -58.33
#